data_AF-A0A5K0WX55-F1
#
_entry.id   AF-A0A5K0WX55-F1
#
_cell.length_a   1.000
_cell.length_b   1.000
_cell.length_c   1.000
_cell.angle_alpha   90.00
_cell.angle_beta   90.00
_cell.angle_gamma   90.00
#
_symmetry.space_group_name_H-M   'P 1'
#
loop_
_entity.id
_entity.type
_entity.pdbx_description
1 polymer ?
#
loop_
_entity_poly.entity_id
_entity_poly.type
_entity_poly.pdbx_seq_one_letter_code
_entity_poly.pdbx_strand_id
1 'polypeptide(L)' 'NSGQIAPLDEIIRLKEKYRFRVLVEESNSFGVLGKSGRGLTEYFGVP' A
#
# COMPACT_ATOMS: atom_id res chain seq x y z
N ASN A 1 -15.33 2.84 -7.50
CA ASN A 1 -14.44 3.62 -6.62
C ASN A 1 -13.96 4.85 -7.41
N SER A 2 -13.21 5.77 -6.81
CA SER A 2 -12.63 6.93 -7.53
C SER A 2 -11.28 6.64 -8.21
N GLY A 3 -10.75 5.41 -8.10
CA GLY A 3 -9.45 5.01 -8.67
C GLY A 3 -8.23 5.64 -8.00
N GLN A 4 -8.40 6.30 -6.85
CA GLN A 4 -7.29 6.96 -6.15
C GLN A 4 -6.38 5.94 -5.44
N ILE A 5 -5.07 6.19 -5.51
CA ILE A 5 -4.06 5.41 -4.82
C ILE A 5 -3.81 6.02 -3.45
N ALA A 6 -3.89 5.22 -2.38
CA ALA A 6 -3.58 5.67 -1.04
C ALA A 6 -2.07 5.99 -0.91
N PRO A 7 -1.68 7.05 -0.18
CA PRO A 7 -0.28 7.41 0.05
C PRO A 7 0.35 6.45 1.08
N LEU A 8 0.65 5.22 0.64
CA LEU A 8 1.09 4.14 1.52
C LEU A 8 2.43 4.46 2.19
N ASP A 9 3.34 5.14 1.49
CA ASP A 9 4.62 5.63 2.01
C ASP A 9 4.43 6.56 3.23
N GLU A 10 3.50 7.50 3.16
CA GLU A 10 3.17 8.40 4.27
C GLU A 10 2.54 7.64 5.44
N ILE A 11 1.64 6.70 5.16
CA ILE A 11 0.99 5.86 6.17
C ILE A 11 2.03 5.01 6.91
N ILE A 12 2.99 4.42 6.20
CA ILE A 12 4.09 3.65 6.79
C ILE A 12 4.99 4.56 7.65
N ARG A 13 5.31 5.78 7.20
CA ARG A 13 6.05 6.75 8.03
C ARG A 13 5.32 7.06 9.34
N LEU A 14 4.00 7.24 9.29
CA LEU A 14 3.19 7.47 10.48
C LEU A 14 3.12 6.24 11.38
N LYS A 15 3.03 5.04 10.80
CA LYS A 15 3.05 3.76 11.51
C LYS A 15 4.32 3.63 12.35
N GLU A 16 5.48 3.93 11.78
CA GLU A 16 6.76 3.88 12.50
C GLU A 16 6.85 4.96 13.59
N LYS A 17 6.30 6.15 13.35
CA LYS A 17 6.29 7.26 14.33
C LYS A 17 5.36 7.01 15.53
N TYR A 18 4.16 6.48 15.28
CA TYR A 18 3.09 6.38 16.28
C TYR A 18 2.80 4.94 16.73
N ARG A 19 3.52 3.94 16.20
CA ARG A 19 3.46 2.52 16.57
C ARG A 19 2.05 1.91 16.49
N PHE A 20 1.46 1.94 15.30
CA PHE A 20 0.20 1.25 15.01
C PHE A 20 0.37 0.13 13.97
N ARG A 21 -0.71 -0.62 13.71
CA ARG A 21 -0.76 -1.64 12.66
C ARG A 21 -1.50 -1.10 11.45
N VAL A 22 -0.97 -1.35 10.26
CA VAL A 22 -1.60 -1.01 8.99
C VAL A 22 -2.18 -2.31 8.43
N LEU A 23 -3.47 -2.31 8.12
CA LEU A 23 -4.13 -3.36 7.35
C LEU A 23 -4.42 -2.78 5.97
N VAL A 24 -3.96 -3.45 4.92
CA VAL A 24 -4.14 -3.01 3.53
C VAL A 24 -5.16 -3.93 2.87
N GLU A 25 -6.18 -3.33 2.27
CA GLU A 25 -7.18 -4.00 1.45
C GLU A 25 -6.76 -3.86 -0.02
N GLU A 26 -6.65 -4.98 -0.73
CA GLU A 26 -5.95 -5.06 -2.04
C GLU A 26 -6.85 -5.54 -3.19
N SER A 27 -8.18 -5.53 -3.07
CA SER A 27 -9.09 -6.07 -4.10
C SER A 27 -8.95 -5.41 -5.48
N ASN A 28 -8.48 -4.15 -5.52
CA ASN A 28 -8.32 -3.40 -6.78
C ASN A 28 -6.86 -3.25 -7.23
N SER A 29 -5.89 -3.66 -6.41
CA SER A 29 -4.45 -3.48 -6.69
C SER A 29 -3.74 -4.80 -6.95
N PHE A 30 -4.19 -5.90 -6.35
CA PHE A 30 -3.60 -7.22 -6.59
C PHE A 30 -3.76 -7.63 -8.07
N GLY A 31 -2.67 -8.08 -8.69
CA GLY A 31 -2.60 -8.40 -10.12
C GLY A 31 -2.52 -7.19 -11.06
N VAL A 32 -2.57 -5.95 -10.53
CA VAL A 32 -2.58 -4.71 -11.32
C VAL A 32 -1.39 -3.81 -11.01
N LEU A 33 -1.06 -3.63 -9.72
CA LEU A 33 0.02 -2.77 -9.26
C LEU A 33 1.27 -3.55 -8.85
N GLY A 34 2.42 -2.88 -8.94
CA GLY A 34 3.73 -3.49 -8.70
C GLY A 34 4.30 -4.16 -9.94
N LYS A 35 5.63 -4.31 -10.00
CA LYS A 35 6.32 -4.84 -11.19
C LYS A 35 5.90 -6.29 -11.51
N SER A 36 5.56 -7.07 -10.48
CA SER A 36 5.10 -8.45 -10.61
C SER A 36 3.61 -8.62 -10.29
N GLY A 37 2.86 -7.51 -10.12
CA GLY A 37 1.43 -7.56 -9.80
C GLY A 37 1.14 -7.96 -8.35
N ARG A 38 2.09 -7.86 -7.42
CA ARG A 38 1.87 -8.24 -6.01
C ARG A 38 1.01 -7.23 -5.26
N GLY A 39 0.76 -6.07 -5.84
CA GLY A 39 -0.15 -5.08 -5.30
C GLY A 39 0.53 -3.78 -4.87
N LEU A 40 -0.20 -3.04 -4.03
CA LEU A 40 0.14 -1.69 -3.61
C LEU A 40 1.45 -1.66 -2.79
N THR A 41 1.67 -2.70 -1.99
CA THR A 41 2.89 -2.89 -1.20
C THR A 41 4.14 -2.97 -2.08
N GLU A 42 4.14 -3.80 -3.13
CA GLU A 42 5.24 -3.88 -4.10
C GLU A 42 5.43 -2.56 -4.86
N TYR A 43 4.34 -1.90 -5.25
CA TYR A 43 4.39 -0.61 -5.94
C TYR A 43 5.15 0.46 -5.15
N PHE A 44 5.00 0.49 -3.82
CA PHE A 44 5.71 1.42 -2.93
C PHE A 44 6.99 0.83 -2.30
N GLY A 45 7.38 -0.40 -2.64
CA GLY A 45 8.56 -1.05 -2.06
C GLY A 45 8.42 -1.36 -0.56
N VAL A 46 7.19 -1.54 -0.08
CA VAL A 46 6.89 -1.94 1.29
C VAL A 46 6.94 -3.48 1.36
N PRO A 47 7.81 -4.07 2.20
CA PRO A 47 7.94 -5.52 2.33
C PRO A 47 6.73 -6.18 3.00
#